data_AF-A0A3C0ZKV2-F1
#
_entry.id   AF-A0A3C0ZKV2-F1
#
_cell.length_a   1.000
_cell.length_b   1.000
_cell.length_c   1.000
_cell.angle_alpha   90.00
_cell.angle_beta   90.00
_cell.angle_gamma   90.00
#
_symmetry.space_group_name_H-M   'P 1'
#
loop_
_entity.id
_entity.type
_entity.pdbx_description
1 polymer ?
#
loop_
_entity_poly.entity_id
_entity_poly.type
_entity_poly.pdbx_seq_one_letter_code
_entity_poly.pdbx_strand_id
1 'polypeptide(L)'
;MIVSEPSNPWIAGIGNLYTTEFFEVCKERLGKEGLMVQWFHLYEMDDATFELVVRTFHSVFPHVTMWQSLVADVLMIGSNSPMELDLENLRRKLSMEGIARDLKRVQVADVPTLLSLQMISEENMPEFAGKGPVNTENLPLLEYWAPKAFYANRGASRIKRFDERLLFGKSSTLLNTYLKDRKLDPGELLNIGIYHSNLMSGTDRGNPVLGFAVMEEYLRRNPTDVRVLNLTKKMGERIGRRDDAARYHQRLAELVPNDPEVLVEYGWDKFLGERLKATSVTGLSFDFYEKLFRRCIQLTGDTSFVYRARLGDLYYAMQQYGKAAKEYQRVLELQRNQGPIKGWRQDVFLFQLAWSLHALGEESRAIGYALQATMINPKHEEARDLVYAIWMQGSKPGPDTTRSH
;
A
#
# COMPACT_ATOMS: atom_id res chain seq x y z
N MET A 1 -0.97 -29.16 22.48
CA MET A 1 -1.37 -28.15 21.48
C MET A 1 -1.68 -28.88 20.20
N ILE A 2 -2.75 -28.48 19.51
CA ILE A 2 -3.10 -28.96 18.18
C ILE A 2 -3.11 -27.73 17.27
N VAL A 3 -2.48 -27.84 16.10
CA VAL A 3 -2.48 -26.79 15.07
C VAL A 3 -3.06 -27.41 13.81
N SER A 4 -4.12 -26.79 13.28
CA SER A 4 -4.86 -27.24 12.12
C SER A 4 -4.79 -26.18 11.03
N GLU A 5 -4.18 -26.55 9.90
CA GLU A 5 -4.12 -25.78 8.66
C GLU A 5 -4.68 -26.64 7.52
N PRO A 6 -6.02 -26.76 7.41
CA PRO A 6 -6.66 -27.49 6.33
C PRO A 6 -6.46 -26.78 4.98
N SER A 7 -6.70 -27.51 3.89
CA SER A 7 -6.78 -26.92 2.55
C SER A 7 -8.04 -26.04 2.39
N ASN A 8 -8.31 -25.58 1.17
CA ASN A 8 -9.41 -24.69 0.87
C ASN A 8 -10.79 -25.35 1.19
N PRO A 9 -11.71 -24.66 1.88
CA PRO A 9 -12.95 -25.22 2.41
C PRO A 9 -13.99 -25.59 1.35
N TRP A 10 -13.84 -25.12 0.10
CA TRP A 10 -14.70 -25.52 -1.02
C TRP A 10 -14.30 -26.85 -1.66
N ILE A 11 -13.18 -27.46 -1.25
CA ILE A 11 -12.81 -28.80 -1.69
C ILE A 11 -13.62 -29.82 -0.88
N ALA A 12 -14.23 -30.78 -1.58
CA ALA A 12 -15.06 -31.81 -0.97
C ALA A 12 -14.35 -32.50 0.21
N GLY A 13 -15.07 -32.64 1.33
CA GLY A 13 -14.57 -33.25 2.56
C GLY A 13 -13.72 -32.33 3.46
N ILE A 14 -13.17 -31.21 2.96
CA ILE A 14 -12.39 -30.30 3.79
C ILE A 14 -13.27 -29.55 4.80
N GLY A 15 -14.53 -29.30 4.46
CA GLY A 15 -15.52 -28.70 5.38
C GLY A 15 -15.71 -29.48 6.70
N ASN A 16 -15.38 -30.77 6.72
CA ASN A 16 -15.47 -31.62 7.91
C ASN A 16 -14.41 -31.28 8.97
N LEU A 17 -13.32 -30.60 8.58
CA LEU A 17 -12.29 -30.11 9.51
C LEU A 17 -12.69 -28.80 10.20
N TYR A 18 -13.93 -28.37 10.03
CA TYR A 18 -14.52 -27.18 10.62
C TYR A 18 -15.89 -27.46 11.26
N THR A 19 -16.17 -28.71 11.65
CA THR A 19 -17.42 -29.10 12.32
C THR A 19 -17.30 -29.02 13.83
N THR A 20 -18.43 -28.92 14.52
CA THR A 20 -18.49 -29.08 15.97
C THR A 20 -17.84 -30.38 16.42
N GLU A 21 -18.13 -31.49 15.75
CA GLU A 21 -17.65 -32.83 16.08
C GLU A 21 -16.12 -32.93 15.95
N PHE A 22 -15.55 -32.39 14.87
CA PHE A 22 -14.09 -32.35 14.71
C PHE A 22 -13.41 -31.54 15.82
N PHE A 23 -13.97 -30.37 16.15
CA PHE A 23 -13.43 -29.53 17.21
C PHE A 23 -13.60 -30.17 18.60
N GLU A 24 -14.69 -30.90 18.84
CA GLU A 24 -14.91 -31.67 20.08
C GLU A 24 -13.88 -32.78 20.24
N VAL A 25 -13.61 -33.55 19.17
CA VAL A 25 -12.54 -34.56 19.17
C VAL A 25 -11.19 -33.92 19.47
N CYS A 26 -10.88 -32.76 18.89
CA CYS A 26 -9.66 -32.03 19.19
C CYS A 26 -9.62 -31.61 20.68
N LYS A 27 -10.72 -31.05 21.18
CA LYS A 27 -10.88 -30.59 22.57
C LYS A 27 -10.67 -31.72 23.58
N GLU A 28 -11.18 -32.92 23.32
CA GLU A 28 -11.01 -34.10 24.18
C GLU A 28 -9.56 -34.59 24.27
N ARG A 29 -8.75 -34.33 23.23
CA ARG A 29 -7.32 -34.71 23.21
C ARG A 29 -6.40 -33.65 23.83
N LEU A 30 -6.93 -32.48 24.18
CA LEU A 30 -6.17 -31.42 24.83
C LEU A 30 -6.16 -31.61 26.36
N GLY A 31 -5.00 -31.32 26.97
CA GLY A 31 -4.93 -31.12 28.41
C GLY A 31 -5.67 -29.86 28.86
N LYS A 32 -5.79 -29.63 30.17
CA LYS A 32 -6.54 -28.49 30.75
C LYS A 32 -6.13 -27.11 30.19
N GLU A 33 -4.84 -26.91 29.95
CA GLU A 33 -4.24 -25.69 29.38
C GLU A 33 -3.84 -25.87 27.91
N GLY A 34 -4.38 -26.90 27.25
CA GLY A 34 -4.10 -27.19 25.86
C GLY A 34 -4.78 -26.19 24.92
N LEU A 35 -4.05 -25.76 23.89
CA LEU A 35 -4.55 -24.86 22.87
C LEU A 35 -4.87 -25.60 21.57
N MET A 36 -6.01 -25.25 20.96
CA MET A 36 -6.35 -25.53 19.57
C MET A 36 -6.10 -24.26 18.74
N VAL A 37 -5.30 -24.37 17.69
CA VAL A 37 -5.09 -23.29 16.72
C VAL A 37 -5.71 -23.71 15.40
N GLN A 38 -6.71 -22.96 14.93
CA GLN A 38 -7.38 -23.17 13.66
C GLN A 38 -7.08 -22.01 12.72
N TRP A 39 -6.41 -22.30 11.61
CA TRP A 39 -6.22 -21.33 10.52
C TRP A 39 -7.48 -21.23 9.64
N PHE A 40 -7.72 -20.04 9.10
CA PHE A 40 -8.73 -19.82 8.05
C PHE A 40 -8.34 -18.63 7.17
N HIS A 41 -8.58 -18.71 5.86
CA HIS A 41 -8.37 -17.61 4.92
C HIS A 41 -9.62 -16.75 4.73
N LEU A 42 -9.43 -15.46 4.52
CA LEU A 42 -10.48 -14.45 4.28
C LEU A 42 -10.69 -14.17 2.79
N TYR A 43 -9.71 -14.48 1.94
CA TYR A 43 -9.84 -14.37 0.49
C TYR A 43 -10.77 -15.44 -0.05
N GLU A 44 -11.42 -15.16 -1.19
CA GLU A 44 -12.34 -16.08 -1.86
C GLU A 44 -13.51 -16.58 -0.98
N MET A 45 -13.74 -15.93 0.16
CA MET A 45 -14.82 -16.22 1.10
C MET A 45 -15.83 -15.07 1.17
N ASP A 46 -16.90 -15.26 1.92
CA ASP A 46 -17.83 -14.19 2.30
C ASP A 46 -17.97 -14.10 3.81
N ASP A 47 -18.53 -12.98 4.29
CA ASP A 47 -18.68 -12.72 5.71
C ASP A 47 -19.52 -13.80 6.41
N ALA A 48 -20.60 -14.28 5.79
CA ALA A 48 -21.51 -15.25 6.39
C ALA A 48 -20.85 -16.62 6.59
N THR A 49 -20.04 -17.06 5.62
CA THR A 49 -19.29 -18.31 5.67
C THR A 49 -18.19 -18.24 6.72
N PHE A 50 -17.49 -17.11 6.82
CA PHE A 50 -16.49 -16.92 7.86
C PHE A 50 -17.11 -16.87 9.27
N GLU A 51 -18.21 -16.12 9.45
CA GLU A 51 -18.97 -16.06 10.70
C GLU A 51 -19.47 -17.46 11.13
N LEU A 52 -19.89 -18.32 10.18
CA LEU A 52 -20.25 -19.71 10.44
C LEU A 52 -19.08 -20.51 11.06
N VAL A 53 -17.89 -20.42 10.48
CA VAL A 53 -16.70 -21.14 10.97
C VAL A 53 -16.34 -20.67 12.38
N VAL A 54 -16.31 -19.35 12.59
CA VAL A 54 -15.95 -18.75 13.89
C VAL A 54 -16.95 -19.14 14.97
N ARG A 55 -18.25 -19.09 14.65
CA ARG A 55 -19.31 -19.49 15.58
C ARG A 55 -19.25 -20.98 15.93
N THR A 56 -18.92 -21.82 14.96
CA THR A 56 -18.73 -23.27 15.17
C THR A 56 -17.54 -23.57 16.07
N PHE A 57 -16.43 -22.85 15.87
CA PHE A 57 -15.26 -22.96 16.74
C PHE A 57 -15.57 -22.49 18.17
N HIS A 58 -16.21 -21.33 18.29
CA HIS A 58 -16.60 -20.72 19.57
C HIS A 58 -17.69 -21.50 20.32
N SER A 59 -18.52 -22.30 19.65
CA SER A 59 -19.48 -23.16 20.34
C SER A 59 -18.82 -24.32 21.09
N VAL A 60 -17.60 -24.71 20.69
CA VAL A 60 -16.86 -25.82 21.30
C VAL A 60 -15.86 -25.33 22.36
N PHE A 61 -15.13 -24.24 22.08
CA PHE A 61 -14.15 -23.68 23.00
C PHE A 61 -14.72 -22.46 23.75
N PRO A 62 -14.75 -22.47 25.09
CA PRO A 62 -15.27 -21.34 25.88
C PRO A 62 -14.36 -20.10 25.86
N HIS A 63 -13.06 -20.28 25.62
CA HIS A 63 -12.08 -19.20 25.58
C HIS A 63 -11.46 -19.13 24.19
N VAL A 64 -11.81 -18.11 23.40
CA VAL A 64 -11.36 -17.99 22.01
C VAL A 64 -10.82 -16.60 21.73
N THR A 65 -9.66 -16.52 21.09
CA THR A 65 -9.08 -15.28 20.58
C THR A 65 -8.80 -15.38 19.09
N MET A 66 -8.75 -14.24 18.40
CA MET A 66 -8.43 -14.19 16.97
C MET A 66 -7.19 -13.36 16.71
N TRP A 67 -6.32 -13.89 15.85
CA TRP A 67 -5.02 -13.32 15.52
C TRP A 67 -4.87 -13.22 14.01
N GLN A 68 -4.16 -12.20 13.54
CA GLN A 68 -3.91 -11.99 12.12
C GLN A 68 -2.47 -12.32 11.77
N SER A 69 -2.25 -13.41 11.06
CA SER A 69 -0.90 -13.78 10.59
C SER A 69 -0.52 -13.00 9.33
N LEU A 70 -1.40 -12.98 8.33
CA LEU A 70 -1.28 -12.21 7.08
C LEU A 70 -2.56 -11.39 6.84
N VAL A 71 -2.56 -10.47 5.89
CA VAL A 71 -3.68 -9.53 5.63
C VAL A 71 -5.01 -10.25 5.41
N ALA A 72 -4.98 -11.42 4.77
CA ALA A 72 -6.15 -12.22 4.45
C ALA A 72 -6.18 -13.57 5.18
N ASP A 73 -5.45 -13.71 6.28
CA ASP A 73 -5.35 -14.96 7.04
C ASP A 73 -5.54 -14.71 8.53
N VAL A 74 -6.35 -15.56 9.16
CA VAL A 74 -6.60 -15.50 10.60
C VAL A 74 -6.26 -16.83 11.28
N LEU A 75 -5.91 -16.72 12.55
CA LEU A 75 -5.75 -17.83 13.46
C LEU A 75 -6.76 -17.65 14.59
N MET A 76 -7.66 -18.62 14.75
CA MET A 76 -8.50 -18.75 15.93
C MET A 76 -7.78 -19.64 16.94
N ILE A 77 -7.59 -19.14 18.16
CA ILE A 77 -6.95 -19.89 19.24
C ILE A 77 -8.01 -20.15 20.30
N GLY A 78 -8.30 -21.43 20.55
CA GLY A 78 -9.31 -21.91 21.48
C GLY A 78 -8.72 -22.70 22.65
N SER A 79 -9.32 -22.57 23.83
CA SER A 79 -8.91 -23.22 25.08
C SER A 79 -10.10 -23.57 25.97
N ASN A 80 -9.93 -24.56 26.84
CA ASN A 80 -10.87 -24.93 27.91
C ASN A 80 -10.67 -24.13 29.20
N SER A 81 -9.55 -23.41 29.31
CA SER A 81 -9.22 -22.54 30.45
C SER A 81 -8.88 -21.13 29.94
N PRO A 82 -9.09 -20.07 30.74
CA PRO A 82 -8.70 -18.70 30.39
C PRO A 82 -7.24 -18.63 29.94
N MET A 83 -6.96 -17.87 28.89
CA MET A 83 -5.61 -17.68 28.36
C MET A 83 -4.95 -16.48 29.03
N GLU A 84 -4.30 -16.71 30.16
CA GLU A 84 -3.59 -15.66 30.90
C GLU A 84 -2.22 -15.34 30.28
N LEU A 85 -1.85 -14.06 30.30
CA LEU A 85 -0.59 -13.56 29.75
C LEU A 85 0.54 -13.67 30.78
N ASP A 86 1.31 -14.76 30.72
CA ASP A 86 2.57 -14.89 31.45
C ASP A 86 3.71 -14.20 30.67
N LEU A 87 3.93 -12.92 31.00
CA LEU A 87 4.93 -12.07 30.34
C LEU A 87 6.36 -12.57 30.51
N GLU A 88 6.69 -13.14 31.67
CA GLU A 88 8.05 -13.56 31.96
C GLU A 88 8.39 -14.84 31.17
N ASN A 89 7.47 -15.80 31.17
CA ASN A 89 7.60 -16.99 30.34
C ASN A 89 7.59 -16.66 28.85
N LEU A 90 6.78 -15.69 28.41
CA LEU A 90 6.74 -15.25 27.02
C LEU A 90 8.09 -14.64 26.60
N ARG A 91 8.64 -13.71 27.39
CA ARG A 91 9.97 -13.11 27.14
C ARG A 91 11.06 -14.18 27.07
N ARG A 92 11.06 -15.12 28.03
CA ARG A 92 12.01 -16.23 28.08
C ARG A 92 11.92 -17.13 26.84
N LYS A 93 10.71 -17.42 26.35
CA LYS A 93 10.52 -18.23 25.13
C LYS A 93 10.95 -17.48 23.88
N LEU A 94 10.60 -16.20 23.77
CA LEU A 94 10.96 -15.37 22.62
C LEU A 94 12.48 -15.17 22.48
N SER A 95 13.23 -15.25 23.57
CA SER A 95 14.70 -15.15 23.55
C SER A 95 15.42 -16.47 23.24
N MET A 96 14.72 -17.61 23.20
CA MET A 96 15.31 -18.89 22.82
C MET A 96 15.76 -18.83 21.35
N GLU A 97 17.01 -19.19 21.05
CA GLU A 97 17.64 -18.95 19.75
C GLU A 97 16.81 -19.48 18.56
N GLY A 98 16.27 -20.71 18.67
CA GLY A 98 15.42 -21.29 17.62
C GLY A 98 14.13 -20.49 17.39
N ILE A 99 13.46 -20.11 18.47
CA ILE A 99 12.21 -19.31 18.42
C ILE A 99 12.50 -17.91 17.88
N ALA A 100 13.55 -17.25 18.37
CA ALA A 100 13.95 -15.92 17.92
C ALA A 100 14.28 -15.93 16.41
N ARG A 101 14.94 -16.98 15.92
CA ARG A 101 15.24 -17.16 14.50
C ARG A 101 13.98 -17.29 13.66
N ASP A 102 13.02 -18.10 14.12
CA ASP A 102 11.74 -18.29 13.42
C ASP A 102 10.88 -17.02 13.42
N LEU A 103 10.78 -16.34 14.57
CA LEU A 103 10.06 -15.08 14.69
C LEU A 103 10.68 -13.97 13.83
N LYS A 104 12.01 -13.92 13.71
CA LYS A 104 12.70 -13.01 12.80
C LYS A 104 12.33 -13.27 11.34
N ARG A 105 12.15 -14.52 10.91
CA ARG A 105 11.69 -14.86 9.54
C ARG A 105 10.27 -14.34 9.28
N VAL A 106 9.43 -14.32 10.31
CA VAL A 106 8.07 -13.75 10.22
C VAL A 106 8.00 -12.27 10.65
N GLN A 107 9.13 -11.62 10.91
CA GLN A 107 9.26 -10.19 11.27
C GLN A 107 8.63 -9.81 12.62
N VAL A 108 8.37 -10.79 13.49
CA VAL A 108 7.97 -10.53 14.87
C VAL A 108 9.23 -10.29 15.69
N ALA A 109 9.50 -9.03 16.02
CA ALA A 109 10.76 -8.62 16.64
C ALA A 109 10.77 -8.72 18.17
N ASP A 110 9.61 -8.54 18.80
CA ASP A 110 9.48 -8.45 20.25
C ASP A 110 8.08 -8.86 20.74
N VAL A 111 7.90 -8.88 22.06
CA VAL A 111 6.62 -9.19 22.72
C VAL A 111 5.50 -8.25 22.22
N PRO A 112 5.64 -6.91 22.23
CA PRO A 112 4.59 -6.02 21.74
C PRO A 112 4.16 -6.30 20.29
N THR A 113 5.12 -6.59 19.40
CA THR A 113 4.84 -6.93 17.99
C THR A 113 4.08 -8.25 17.88
N LEU A 114 4.38 -9.23 18.75
CA LEU A 114 3.57 -10.45 18.81
C LEU A 114 2.15 -10.10 19.28
N LEU A 115 2.01 -9.35 20.38
CA LEU A 115 0.69 -9.01 20.94
C LEU A 115 -0.16 -8.13 20.02
N SER A 116 0.45 -7.33 19.12
CA SER A 116 -0.26 -6.52 18.12
C SER A 116 -0.90 -7.35 16.98
N LEU A 117 -0.66 -8.65 16.94
CA LEU A 117 -1.31 -9.57 16.00
C LEU A 117 -2.73 -9.94 16.43
N GLN A 118 -3.07 -9.83 17.72
CA GLN A 118 -4.41 -10.17 18.21
C GLN A 118 -5.43 -9.13 17.76
N MET A 119 -6.38 -9.54 16.93
CA MET A 119 -7.48 -8.70 16.43
C MET A 119 -8.68 -8.68 17.37
N ILE A 120 -9.03 -9.84 17.93
CA ILE A 120 -10.20 -10.01 18.78
C ILE A 120 -9.80 -10.76 20.05
N SER A 121 -10.05 -10.13 21.18
CA SER A 121 -9.92 -10.68 22.53
C SER A 121 -11.04 -11.68 22.83
N GLU A 122 -10.85 -12.43 23.91
CA GLU A 122 -11.85 -13.36 24.40
C GLU A 122 -13.18 -12.67 24.74
N GLU A 123 -13.12 -11.49 25.37
CA GLU A 123 -14.30 -10.75 25.83
C GLU A 123 -15.23 -10.34 24.68
N ASN A 124 -14.66 -9.97 23.52
CA ASN A 124 -15.45 -9.50 22.37
C ASN A 124 -15.71 -10.59 21.31
N MET A 125 -15.13 -11.78 21.46
CA MET A 125 -15.37 -12.90 20.55
C MET A 125 -16.85 -13.28 20.41
N PRO A 126 -17.67 -13.31 21.49
CA PRO A 126 -19.10 -13.62 21.37
C PRO A 126 -19.86 -12.64 20.47
N GLU A 127 -19.47 -11.36 20.46
CA GLU A 127 -20.09 -10.35 19.60
C GLU A 127 -19.80 -10.63 18.12
N PHE A 128 -18.56 -10.99 17.80
CA PHE A 128 -18.17 -11.30 16.43
C PHE A 128 -18.71 -12.65 15.93
N ALA A 129 -18.64 -13.71 16.76
CA ALA A 129 -19.21 -15.01 16.42
C ALA A 129 -20.72 -14.93 16.14
N GLY A 130 -21.40 -14.03 16.86
CA GLY A 130 -22.80 -13.71 16.65
C GLY A 130 -23.74 -14.90 16.87
N LYS A 131 -24.98 -14.74 16.42
CA LYS A 131 -26.01 -15.80 16.44
C LYS A 131 -26.15 -16.42 15.06
N GLY A 132 -26.52 -17.70 15.00
CA GLY A 132 -26.78 -18.38 13.74
C GLY A 132 -26.52 -19.88 13.85
N PRO A 133 -26.64 -20.61 12.72
CA PRO A 133 -26.35 -22.03 12.71
C PRO A 133 -24.85 -22.30 12.89
N VAL A 134 -24.50 -23.51 13.33
CA VAL A 134 -23.13 -24.02 13.36
C VAL A 134 -22.95 -25.07 12.26
N ASN A 135 -21.70 -25.29 11.84
CA ASN A 135 -21.35 -26.34 10.88
C ASN A 135 -21.19 -27.65 11.65
N THR A 136 -21.96 -28.68 11.27
CA THR A 136 -21.92 -30.01 11.91
C THR A 136 -21.82 -31.09 10.85
N GLU A 137 -21.49 -32.32 11.22
CA GLU A 137 -21.47 -33.43 10.25
C GLU A 137 -22.87 -33.75 9.70
N ASN A 138 -23.91 -33.55 10.52
CA ASN A 138 -25.30 -33.77 10.13
C ASN A 138 -25.90 -32.60 9.31
N LEU A 139 -25.29 -31.42 9.40
CA LEU A 139 -25.67 -30.23 8.64
C LEU A 139 -24.39 -29.51 8.17
N PRO A 140 -23.71 -30.05 7.12
CA PRO A 140 -22.41 -29.57 6.67
C PRO A 140 -22.56 -28.30 5.83
N LEU A 141 -23.00 -27.22 6.46
CA LEU A 141 -23.27 -25.94 5.80
C LEU A 141 -22.05 -25.41 5.04
N LEU A 142 -20.84 -25.58 5.60
CA LEU A 142 -19.62 -25.09 4.98
C LEU A 142 -19.35 -25.74 3.62
N GLU A 143 -19.66 -27.03 3.45
CA GLU A 143 -19.50 -27.76 2.19
C GLU A 143 -20.30 -27.13 1.04
N TYR A 144 -21.45 -26.54 1.35
CA TYR A 144 -22.30 -25.89 0.36
C TYR A 144 -22.11 -24.37 0.28
N TRP A 145 -21.68 -23.73 1.36
CA TRP A 145 -21.50 -22.28 1.43
C TRP A 145 -20.16 -21.86 0.83
N ALA A 146 -19.07 -22.60 1.11
CA ALA A 146 -17.74 -22.27 0.64
C ALA A 146 -17.62 -22.21 -0.90
N PRO A 147 -18.18 -23.16 -1.70
CA PRO A 147 -18.14 -23.05 -3.17
C PRO A 147 -18.90 -21.84 -3.71
N LYS A 148 -20.01 -21.44 -3.07
CA LYS A 148 -20.77 -20.24 -3.45
C LYS A 148 -19.98 -18.97 -3.15
N ALA A 149 -19.35 -18.92 -1.98
CA ALA A 149 -18.49 -17.81 -1.57
C ALA A 149 -17.27 -17.68 -2.49
N PHE A 150 -16.65 -18.81 -2.85
CA PHE A 150 -15.56 -18.88 -3.84
C PHE A 150 -15.99 -18.32 -5.20
N TYR A 151 -17.16 -18.76 -5.71
CA TYR A 151 -17.70 -18.25 -6.97
C TYR A 151 -18.00 -16.74 -6.92
N ALA A 152 -18.54 -16.24 -5.79
CA ALA A 152 -18.85 -14.83 -5.62
C ALA A 152 -17.60 -13.94 -5.45
N ASN A 153 -16.51 -14.51 -4.91
CA ASN A 153 -15.18 -13.93 -4.72
C ASN A 153 -15.20 -12.49 -4.15
N ARG A 154 -15.96 -12.28 -3.07
CA ARG A 154 -16.09 -10.95 -2.42
C ARG A 154 -15.03 -10.70 -1.35
N GLY A 155 -14.55 -11.76 -0.71
CA GLY A 155 -13.72 -11.71 0.49
C GLY A 155 -14.53 -11.42 1.76
N ALA A 156 -14.06 -11.95 2.90
CA ALA A 156 -14.59 -11.60 4.21
C ALA A 156 -13.96 -10.27 4.68
N SER A 157 -14.80 -9.26 4.90
CA SER A 157 -14.36 -7.89 5.21
C SER A 157 -14.98 -7.32 6.47
N ARG A 158 -16.11 -7.85 6.92
CA ARG A 158 -16.82 -7.38 8.11
C ARG A 158 -16.00 -7.53 9.38
N ILE A 159 -15.12 -8.54 9.44
CA ILE A 159 -14.15 -8.73 10.54
C ILE A 159 -13.36 -7.46 10.87
N LYS A 160 -13.07 -6.62 9.88
CA LYS A 160 -12.33 -5.36 10.09
C LYS A 160 -13.06 -4.38 11.01
N ARG A 161 -14.39 -4.47 11.13
CA ARG A 161 -15.20 -3.65 12.05
C ARG A 161 -15.06 -4.09 13.51
N PHE A 162 -14.61 -5.32 13.74
CA PHE A 162 -14.39 -5.92 15.04
C PHE A 162 -12.90 -5.95 15.42
N ASP A 163 -12.01 -5.39 14.59
CA ASP A 163 -10.58 -5.31 14.90
C ASP A 163 -10.35 -4.34 16.06
N GLU A 164 -10.17 -4.92 17.25
CA GLU A 164 -10.04 -4.18 18.50
C GLU A 164 -8.81 -3.30 18.56
N ARG A 165 -7.79 -3.61 17.77
CA ARG A 165 -6.55 -2.82 17.71
C ARG A 165 -6.79 -1.39 17.21
N LEU A 166 -7.94 -1.15 16.57
CA LEU A 166 -8.37 0.14 16.06
C LEU A 166 -9.45 0.81 16.93
N LEU A 167 -9.94 0.13 17.98
CA LEU A 167 -10.99 0.66 18.86
C LEU A 167 -10.41 1.52 19.98
N PHE A 168 -11.09 2.62 20.29
CA PHE A 168 -10.76 3.48 21.43
C PHE A 168 -11.54 3.03 22.67
N GLY A 169 -10.84 2.70 23.76
CA GLY A 169 -11.41 2.53 25.11
C GLY A 169 -12.04 1.17 25.44
N LYS A 170 -12.64 0.46 24.47
CA LYS A 170 -13.22 -0.89 24.67
C LYS A 170 -12.41 -1.97 23.96
N SER A 171 -11.15 -2.15 24.35
CA SER A 171 -10.39 -3.29 23.86
C SER A 171 -9.69 -4.02 24.99
N SER A 172 -9.90 -5.33 25.01
CA SER A 172 -9.37 -6.27 26.00
C SER A 172 -8.27 -7.15 25.38
N THR A 173 -7.61 -6.63 24.35
CA THR A 173 -6.46 -7.30 23.73
C THR A 173 -5.31 -7.46 24.73
N LEU A 174 -4.48 -8.47 24.49
CA LEU A 174 -3.27 -8.73 25.26
C LEU A 174 -2.29 -7.56 25.15
N LEU A 175 -2.25 -6.86 24.00
CA LEU A 175 -1.46 -5.63 23.87
C LEU A 175 -1.98 -4.55 24.81
N ASN A 176 -3.29 -4.34 24.92
CA ASN A 176 -3.82 -3.37 25.90
C ASN A 176 -3.56 -3.79 27.34
N THR A 177 -3.66 -5.09 27.64
CA THR A 177 -3.30 -5.62 28.96
C THR A 177 -1.83 -5.35 29.28
N TYR A 178 -0.94 -5.53 28.30
CA TYR A 178 0.48 -5.21 28.40
C TYR A 178 0.78 -3.71 28.62
N LEU A 179 -0.09 -2.84 28.12
CA LEU A 179 0.07 -1.39 28.17
C LEU A 179 -0.62 -0.71 29.36
N LYS A 180 -1.36 -1.43 30.21
CA LYS A 180 -2.11 -0.84 31.33
C LYS A 180 -1.26 0.09 32.21
N ASP A 181 -0.07 -0.36 32.59
CA ASP A 181 0.87 0.40 33.45
C ASP A 181 2.19 0.72 32.72
N ARG A 182 2.21 0.60 31.39
CA ARG A 182 3.42 0.73 30.58
C ARG A 182 3.17 1.49 29.28
N LYS A 183 4.15 2.30 28.89
CA LYS A 183 4.24 2.84 27.54
C LYS A 183 5.22 2.05 26.69
N LEU A 184 4.90 1.90 25.41
CA LEU A 184 5.86 1.39 24.43
C LEU A 184 7.05 2.35 24.35
N ASP A 185 8.26 1.78 24.31
CA ASP A 185 9.47 2.54 24.01
C ASP A 185 9.60 2.79 22.48
N PRO A 186 10.50 3.68 22.03
CA PRO A 186 10.68 3.95 20.61
C PRO A 186 11.04 2.72 19.76
N GLY A 187 11.79 1.75 20.30
CA GLY A 187 12.15 0.52 19.59
C GLY A 187 10.92 -0.36 19.38
N GLU A 188 10.10 -0.54 20.41
CA GLU A 188 8.85 -1.31 20.33
C GLU A 188 7.84 -0.67 19.36
N LEU A 189 7.68 0.66 19.41
CA LEU A 189 6.86 1.40 18.45
C LEU A 189 7.34 1.18 17.01
N LEU A 190 8.65 1.26 16.78
CA LEU A 190 9.24 1.04 15.47
C LEU A 190 9.00 -0.38 14.97
N ASN A 191 9.15 -1.40 15.84
CA ASN A 191 8.95 -2.79 15.48
C ASN A 191 7.49 -3.09 15.08
N ILE A 192 6.53 -2.63 15.88
CA ILE A 192 5.09 -2.72 15.55
C ILE A 192 4.81 -1.98 14.24
N GLY A 193 5.29 -0.75 14.10
CA GLY A 193 5.06 0.07 12.92
C GLY A 193 5.61 -0.58 11.65
N ILE A 194 6.81 -1.18 11.71
CA ILE A 194 7.43 -1.89 10.59
C ILE A 194 6.61 -3.12 10.22
N TYR A 195 6.24 -3.94 11.21
CA TYR A 195 5.43 -5.15 10.97
C TYR A 195 4.11 -4.80 10.28
N HIS A 196 3.43 -3.78 10.79
CA HIS A 196 2.13 -3.33 10.26
C HIS A 196 2.24 -2.40 9.05
N SER A 197 3.45 -2.02 8.61
CA SER A 197 3.63 -1.15 7.44
C SER A 197 3.21 -1.80 6.13
N ASN A 198 3.39 -3.12 6.03
CA ASN A 198 3.18 -3.89 4.82
C ASN A 198 3.98 -3.36 3.59
N LEU A 199 5.13 -2.71 3.84
CA LEU A 199 5.96 -2.08 2.79
C LEU A 199 7.33 -2.74 2.62
N MET A 200 7.73 -3.65 3.52
CA MET A 200 9.09 -4.17 3.57
C MET A 200 9.30 -5.59 3.05
N SER A 201 8.26 -6.41 2.87
CA SER A 201 8.45 -7.88 2.75
C SER A 201 7.88 -8.57 1.52
N GLY A 202 7.18 -7.89 0.60
CA GLY A 202 6.49 -8.57 -0.51
C GLY A 202 5.42 -9.59 -0.06
N THR A 203 5.19 -9.71 1.24
CA THR A 203 4.12 -10.47 1.87
C THR A 203 3.12 -9.47 2.43
N ASP A 204 1.85 -9.60 2.05
CA ASP A 204 0.78 -8.75 2.59
C ASP A 204 0.56 -9.07 4.07
N ARG A 205 1.27 -8.37 4.97
CA ARG A 205 1.23 -8.56 6.44
C ARG A 205 0.70 -7.34 7.17
N GLY A 206 0.12 -7.60 8.34
CA GLY A 206 -0.24 -6.57 9.30
C GLY A 206 -1.43 -5.70 8.88
N ASN A 207 -1.53 -4.53 9.50
CA ASN A 207 -2.66 -3.61 9.35
C ASN A 207 -2.11 -2.19 9.13
N PRO A 208 -2.14 -1.66 7.90
CA PRO A 208 -1.48 -0.40 7.57
C PRO A 208 -2.06 0.81 8.31
N VAL A 209 -3.32 0.74 8.77
CA VAL A 209 -3.92 1.80 9.59
C VAL A 209 -3.28 1.82 10.98
N LEU A 210 -3.15 0.64 11.61
CA LEU A 210 -2.46 0.50 12.90
C LEU A 210 -0.99 0.91 12.79
N GLY A 211 -0.28 0.40 11.77
CA GLY A 211 1.12 0.73 11.56
C GLY A 211 1.34 2.23 11.34
N PHE A 212 0.41 2.91 10.63
CA PHE A 212 0.49 4.35 10.44
C PHE A 212 0.37 5.08 11.78
N ALA A 213 -0.67 4.77 12.57
CA ALA A 213 -0.91 5.42 13.86
C ALA A 213 0.26 5.23 14.84
N VAL A 214 0.84 4.03 14.89
CA VAL A 214 2.00 3.72 15.73
C VAL A 214 3.25 4.48 15.25
N MET A 215 3.46 4.58 13.93
CA MET A 215 4.57 5.36 13.38
C MET A 215 4.41 6.86 13.64
N GLU A 216 3.18 7.40 13.66
CA GLU A 216 2.95 8.79 14.07
C GLU A 216 3.35 9.03 15.53
N GLU A 217 3.09 8.07 16.42
CA GLU A 217 3.56 8.14 17.82
C GLU A 217 5.08 8.06 17.91
N TYR A 218 5.73 7.20 17.11
CA TYR A 218 7.19 7.14 17.03
C TYR A 218 7.79 8.47 16.58
N LEU A 219 7.25 9.05 15.50
CA LEU A 219 7.73 10.31 14.90
C LEU A 219 7.49 11.53 15.81
N ARG A 220 6.46 11.50 16.65
CA ARG A 220 6.27 12.52 17.70
C ARG A 220 7.44 12.56 18.68
N ARG A 221 8.10 11.42 18.93
CA ARG A 221 9.27 11.31 19.81
C ARG A 221 10.60 11.41 19.05
N ASN A 222 10.60 11.10 17.75
CA ASN A 222 11.78 11.08 16.88
C ASN A 222 11.49 11.84 15.57
N PRO A 223 11.28 13.17 15.62
CA PRO A 223 10.74 13.94 14.49
C PRO A 223 11.72 14.13 13.32
N THR A 224 12.94 13.62 13.46
CA THR A 224 14.02 13.72 12.48
C THR A 224 14.45 12.38 11.87
N ASP A 225 13.79 11.26 12.21
CA ASP A 225 14.09 9.98 11.58
C ASP A 225 13.55 9.96 10.13
N VAL A 226 14.44 10.27 9.20
CA VAL A 226 14.22 10.32 7.74
C VAL A 226 13.67 9.00 7.20
N ARG A 227 14.12 7.85 7.72
CA ARG A 227 13.66 6.54 7.23
C ARG A 227 12.21 6.31 7.59
N VAL A 228 11.85 6.62 8.84
CA VAL A 228 10.48 6.46 9.32
C VAL A 228 9.56 7.49 8.67
N LEU A 229 10.00 8.74 8.49
CA LEU A 229 9.24 9.74 7.73
C LEU A 229 8.87 9.26 6.32
N ASN A 230 9.83 8.68 5.59
CA ASN A 230 9.58 8.13 4.26
C ASN A 230 8.62 6.93 4.30
N LEU A 231 8.77 6.05 5.29
CA LEU A 231 7.86 4.91 5.47
C LEU A 231 6.43 5.40 5.78
N THR A 232 6.26 6.31 6.73
CA THR A 232 4.97 6.88 7.10
C THR A 232 4.32 7.66 5.96
N LYS A 233 5.10 8.41 5.15
CA LYS A 233 4.63 9.03 3.90
C LYS A 233 3.97 7.97 3.00
N LYS A 234 4.71 6.93 2.63
CA LYS A 234 4.22 5.86 1.73
C LYS A 234 3.01 5.13 2.30
N MET A 235 2.99 4.90 3.61
CA MET A 235 1.82 4.33 4.28
C MET A 235 0.61 5.23 4.16
N GLY A 236 0.76 6.53 4.44
CA GLY A 236 -0.29 7.54 4.34
C GLY A 236 -0.92 7.59 2.94
N GLU A 237 -0.10 7.55 1.89
CA GLU A 237 -0.55 7.47 0.50
C GLU A 237 -1.40 6.21 0.26
N ARG A 238 -0.92 5.05 0.73
CA ARG A 238 -1.60 3.75 0.56
C ARG A 238 -2.96 3.70 1.24
N ILE A 239 -3.08 4.28 2.44
CA ILE A 239 -4.34 4.28 3.21
C ILE A 239 -5.24 5.49 2.90
N GLY A 240 -4.90 6.31 1.90
CA GLY A 240 -5.70 7.46 1.48
C GLY A 240 -5.57 8.71 2.37
N ARG A 241 -4.63 8.71 3.33
CA ARG A 241 -4.31 9.86 4.20
C ARG A 241 -3.35 10.83 3.49
N ARG A 242 -3.83 11.41 2.38
CA ARG A 242 -3.02 12.24 1.47
C ARG A 242 -2.46 13.50 2.12
N ASP A 243 -3.24 14.18 2.96
CA ASP A 243 -2.78 15.40 3.64
C ASP A 243 -1.65 15.08 4.65
N ASP A 244 -1.78 13.98 5.38
CA ASP A 244 -0.73 13.55 6.32
C ASP A 244 0.54 13.14 5.56
N ALA A 245 0.41 12.40 4.45
CA ALA A 245 1.53 12.05 3.59
C ALA A 245 2.26 13.28 3.04
N ALA A 246 1.51 14.30 2.59
CA ALA A 246 2.08 15.55 2.11
C ALA A 246 2.87 16.30 3.21
N ARG A 247 2.36 16.31 4.46
CA ARG A 247 3.09 16.89 5.60
C ARG A 247 4.39 16.14 5.88
N TYR A 248 4.38 14.81 5.86
CA TYR A 248 5.60 14.01 6.07
C TYR A 248 6.60 14.17 4.93
N HIS A 249 6.14 14.30 3.69
CA HIS A 249 7.01 14.54 2.54
C HIS A 249 7.67 15.91 2.59
N GLN A 250 6.93 16.95 2.97
CA GLN A 250 7.51 18.26 3.24
C GLN A 250 8.58 18.17 4.33
N ARG A 251 8.27 17.52 5.45
CA ARG A 251 9.22 17.37 6.55
C ARG A 251 10.49 16.62 6.13
N LEU A 252 10.32 15.58 5.31
CA LEU A 252 11.43 14.82 4.73
C LEU A 252 12.33 15.74 3.87
N ALA A 253 11.75 16.52 2.97
CA ALA A 253 12.48 17.48 2.13
C ALA A 253 13.22 18.57 2.93
N GLU A 254 12.65 19.01 4.06
CA GLU A 254 13.31 19.96 4.98
C GLU A 254 14.56 19.36 5.66
N LEU A 255 14.51 18.06 6.00
CA LEU A 255 15.59 17.37 6.71
C LEU A 255 16.72 16.89 5.79
N VAL A 256 16.42 16.61 4.52
CA VAL A 256 17.41 16.22 3.51
C VAL A 256 17.45 17.22 2.35
N PRO A 257 17.84 18.49 2.59
CA PRO A 257 17.76 19.57 1.59
C PRO A 257 18.75 19.43 0.42
N ASN A 258 19.60 18.39 0.43
CA ASN A 258 20.57 18.09 -0.61
C ASN A 258 20.33 16.72 -1.26
N ASP A 259 19.21 16.05 -0.94
CA ASP A 259 18.80 14.81 -1.61
C ASP A 259 17.91 15.15 -2.82
N PRO A 260 18.43 15.11 -4.05
CA PRO A 260 17.68 15.53 -5.22
C PRO A 260 16.49 14.62 -5.53
N GLU A 261 16.51 13.34 -5.11
CA GLU A 261 15.40 12.39 -5.30
C GLU A 261 14.21 12.78 -4.42
N VAL A 262 14.45 12.99 -3.12
CA VAL A 262 13.40 13.45 -2.20
C VAL A 262 12.82 14.80 -2.63
N LEU A 263 13.68 15.74 -3.01
CA LEU A 263 13.27 17.09 -3.42
C LEU A 263 12.45 17.10 -4.70
N VAL A 264 12.81 16.28 -5.70
CA VAL A 264 12.05 16.25 -6.96
C VAL A 264 10.68 15.62 -6.76
N GLU A 265 10.60 14.53 -5.98
CA GLU A 265 9.31 13.93 -5.63
C GLU A 265 8.44 14.94 -4.88
N TYR A 266 9.00 15.61 -3.87
CA TYR A 266 8.27 16.60 -3.06
C TYR A 266 7.74 17.75 -3.90
N GLY A 267 8.62 18.31 -4.75
CA GLY A 267 8.26 19.39 -5.65
C GLY A 267 7.13 18.98 -6.60
N TRP A 268 7.20 17.78 -7.15
CA TRP A 268 6.21 17.30 -8.10
C TRP A 268 4.86 16.98 -7.45
N ASP A 269 4.86 16.29 -6.31
CA ASP A 269 3.64 15.94 -5.59
C ASP A 269 2.91 17.21 -5.09
N LYS A 270 3.66 18.17 -4.54
CA LYS A 270 3.12 19.47 -4.15
C LYS A 270 2.57 20.25 -5.35
N PHE A 271 3.30 20.27 -6.46
CA PHE A 271 2.85 20.90 -7.70
C PHE A 271 1.51 20.33 -8.18
N LEU A 272 1.38 19.01 -8.26
CA LEU A 272 0.14 18.36 -8.68
C LEU A 272 -1.02 18.70 -7.73
N GLY A 273 -0.78 18.71 -6.41
CA GLY A 273 -1.78 19.06 -5.41
C GLY A 273 -2.26 20.51 -5.50
N GLU A 274 -1.35 21.46 -5.70
CA GLU A 274 -1.71 22.88 -5.87
C GLU A 274 -2.36 23.16 -7.23
N ARG A 275 -1.90 22.50 -8.30
CA ARG A 275 -2.47 22.62 -9.65
C ARG A 275 -3.94 22.22 -9.69
N LEU A 276 -4.35 21.19 -8.94
CA LEU A 276 -5.77 20.79 -8.85
C LEU A 276 -6.67 21.86 -8.22
N LYS A 277 -6.10 22.82 -7.48
CA LYS A 277 -6.81 23.93 -6.84
C LYS A 277 -6.66 25.24 -7.62
N ALA A 278 -5.77 25.27 -8.60
CA ALA A 278 -5.52 26.43 -9.43
C ALA A 278 -6.64 26.59 -10.47
N THR A 279 -7.09 27.82 -10.66
CA THR A 279 -8.10 28.21 -11.65
C THR A 279 -7.61 29.43 -12.42
N SER A 280 -8.37 29.85 -13.43
CA SER A 280 -8.12 31.14 -14.12
C SER A 280 -8.20 32.34 -13.17
N VAL A 281 -8.85 32.20 -12.01
CA VAL A 281 -9.00 33.28 -11.01
C VAL A 281 -7.91 33.25 -9.95
N THR A 282 -7.59 32.06 -9.42
CA THR A 282 -6.64 31.91 -8.31
C THR A 282 -5.18 31.82 -8.77
N GLY A 283 -4.95 31.38 -10.00
CA GLY A 283 -3.61 31.17 -10.55
C GLY A 283 -2.78 30.14 -9.77
N LEU A 284 -1.53 29.98 -10.17
CA LEU A 284 -0.51 29.21 -9.46
C LEU A 284 0.84 29.91 -9.69
N SER A 285 1.62 30.13 -8.63
CA SER A 285 3.01 30.57 -8.78
C SER A 285 3.90 29.35 -8.97
N PHE A 286 4.79 29.39 -9.96
CA PHE A 286 5.63 28.25 -10.31
C PHE A 286 7.11 28.43 -9.93
N ASP A 287 7.48 29.62 -9.42
CA ASP A 287 8.86 29.99 -9.10
C ASP A 287 9.50 29.05 -8.08
N PHE A 288 8.71 28.59 -7.12
CA PHE A 288 9.16 27.62 -6.12
C PHE A 288 9.61 26.31 -6.79
N TYR A 289 8.77 25.74 -7.67
CA TYR A 289 9.05 24.48 -8.36
C TYR A 289 10.21 24.61 -9.34
N GLU A 290 10.27 25.70 -10.10
CA GLU A 290 11.36 25.97 -11.01
C GLU A 290 12.70 26.04 -10.28
N LYS A 291 12.78 26.81 -9.18
CA LYS A 291 13.98 26.90 -8.35
C LYS A 291 14.36 25.54 -7.76
N LEU A 292 13.38 24.78 -7.30
CA LEU A 292 13.60 23.46 -6.70
C LEU A 292 14.15 22.46 -7.72
N PHE A 293 13.55 22.33 -8.91
CA PHE A 293 14.03 21.40 -9.94
C PHE A 293 15.38 21.82 -10.52
N ARG A 294 15.63 23.13 -10.69
CA ARG A 294 16.95 23.65 -11.07
C ARG A 294 18.02 23.30 -10.02
N ARG A 295 17.67 23.36 -8.72
CA ARG A 295 18.56 22.91 -7.65
C ARG A 295 18.85 21.41 -7.75
N CYS A 296 17.87 20.55 -8.03
CA CYS A 296 18.11 19.11 -8.22
C CYS A 296 19.07 18.83 -9.39
N ILE A 297 18.94 19.57 -10.51
CA ILE A 297 19.87 19.49 -11.65
C ILE A 297 21.29 19.89 -11.22
N GLN A 298 21.43 20.97 -10.45
CA GLN A 298 22.73 21.43 -9.95
C GLN A 298 23.38 20.42 -9.00
N LEU A 299 22.60 19.88 -8.05
CA LEU A 299 23.07 18.87 -7.08
C LEU A 299 23.60 17.60 -7.76
N THR A 300 23.10 17.28 -8.96
CA THR A 300 23.51 16.10 -9.72
C THR A 300 24.47 16.39 -10.87
N GLY A 301 24.92 17.65 -11.04
CA GLY A 301 25.82 18.02 -12.13
C GLY A 301 25.23 17.79 -13.53
N ASP A 302 23.90 17.84 -13.66
CA ASP A 302 23.16 17.58 -14.91
C ASP A 302 23.41 16.18 -15.51
N THR A 303 23.70 15.18 -14.66
CA THR A 303 23.92 13.80 -15.11
C THR A 303 22.66 12.97 -15.19
N SER A 304 21.51 13.42 -14.66
CA SER A 304 20.25 12.67 -14.66
C SER A 304 19.17 13.40 -15.43
N PHE A 305 18.56 12.71 -16.40
CA PHE A 305 17.48 13.31 -17.20
C PHE A 305 16.18 13.48 -16.41
N VAL A 306 16.01 12.78 -15.28
CA VAL A 306 14.78 12.79 -14.46
C VAL A 306 14.42 14.21 -14.01
N TYR A 307 15.40 14.97 -13.55
CA TYR A 307 15.17 16.34 -13.06
C TYR A 307 14.90 17.32 -14.19
N ARG A 308 15.54 17.12 -15.34
CA ARG A 308 15.28 17.86 -16.59
C ARG A 308 13.87 17.60 -17.10
N ALA A 309 13.44 16.34 -17.06
CA ALA A 309 12.09 15.94 -17.46
C ALA A 309 11.03 16.64 -16.59
N ARG A 310 11.21 16.66 -15.27
CA ARG A 310 10.29 17.40 -14.37
C ARG A 310 10.26 18.90 -14.62
N LEU A 311 11.41 19.51 -14.90
CA LEU A 311 11.47 20.93 -15.26
C LEU A 311 10.80 21.19 -16.63
N GLY A 312 10.98 20.29 -17.59
CA GLY A 312 10.28 20.31 -18.88
C GLY A 312 8.77 20.19 -18.71
N ASP A 313 8.30 19.22 -17.92
CA ASP A 313 6.88 19.01 -17.62
C ASP A 313 6.25 20.24 -16.94
N LEU A 314 6.99 20.88 -16.03
CA LEU A 314 6.58 22.12 -15.39
C LEU A 314 6.39 23.25 -16.42
N TYR A 315 7.38 23.48 -17.29
CA TYR A 315 7.28 24.50 -18.33
C TYR A 315 6.21 24.21 -19.36
N TYR A 316 6.03 22.94 -19.72
CA TYR A 316 4.97 22.51 -20.62
C TYR A 316 3.59 22.81 -20.03
N ALA A 317 3.37 22.44 -18.75
CA ALA A 317 2.13 22.75 -18.05
C ALA A 317 1.85 24.26 -17.94
N MET A 318 2.91 25.08 -17.94
CA MET A 318 2.84 26.54 -17.94
C MET A 318 2.73 27.16 -19.34
N GLN A 319 2.65 26.36 -20.40
CA GLN A 319 2.67 26.81 -21.80
C GLN A 319 3.92 27.63 -22.16
N GLN A 320 5.02 27.48 -21.40
CA GLN A 320 6.32 28.06 -21.72
C GLN A 320 7.08 27.14 -22.67
N TYR A 321 6.49 26.91 -23.85
CA TYR A 321 6.94 25.90 -24.80
C TYR A 321 8.39 26.08 -25.27
N GLY A 322 8.88 27.32 -25.37
CA GLY A 322 10.28 27.60 -25.69
C GLY A 322 11.27 27.11 -24.62
N LYS A 323 10.88 27.13 -23.34
CA LYS A 323 11.70 26.55 -22.27
C LYS A 323 11.50 25.04 -22.20
N ALA A 324 10.27 24.56 -22.31
CA ALA A 324 9.95 23.13 -22.32
C ALA A 324 10.72 22.37 -23.40
N ALA A 325 10.75 22.88 -24.64
CA ALA A 325 11.49 22.30 -25.75
C ALA A 325 12.99 22.14 -25.46
N LYS A 326 13.61 23.14 -24.81
CA LYS A 326 15.03 23.07 -24.42
C LYS A 326 15.28 21.96 -23.39
N GLU A 327 14.42 21.84 -22.39
CA GLU A 327 14.56 20.81 -21.37
C GLU A 327 14.34 19.40 -21.94
N TYR A 328 13.30 19.19 -22.77
CA TYR A 328 13.05 17.89 -23.40
C TYR A 328 14.14 17.50 -24.41
N GLN A 329 14.70 18.45 -25.14
CA GLN A 329 15.86 18.18 -25.99
C GLN A 329 17.05 17.67 -25.16
N ARG A 330 17.33 18.32 -24.02
CA ARG A 330 18.38 17.88 -23.08
C ARG A 330 18.07 16.50 -22.48
N VAL A 331 16.80 16.19 -22.19
CA VAL A 331 16.36 14.86 -21.74
C VAL A 331 16.72 13.80 -22.77
N LEU A 332 16.40 14.01 -24.04
CA LEU A 332 16.68 13.05 -25.12
C LEU A 332 18.18 12.85 -25.35
N GLU A 333 19.00 13.89 -25.18
CA GLU A 333 20.46 13.78 -25.21
C GLU A 333 20.99 12.89 -24.07
N LEU A 334 20.53 13.12 -22.84
CA LEU A 334 20.95 12.36 -21.67
C LEU A 334 20.45 10.90 -21.71
N GLN A 335 19.25 10.65 -22.25
CA GLN A 335 18.70 9.30 -22.41
C GLN A 335 19.55 8.42 -23.33
N ARG A 336 20.19 8.98 -24.37
CA ARG A 336 21.09 8.22 -25.25
C ARG A 336 22.24 7.56 -24.49
N ASN A 337 22.68 8.17 -23.39
CA ASN A 337 23.79 7.69 -22.58
C ASN A 337 23.35 6.78 -21.42
N GLN A 338 22.13 6.96 -20.92
CA GLN A 338 21.63 6.25 -19.72
C GLN A 338 20.74 5.04 -20.03
N GLY A 339 20.20 4.96 -21.25
CA GLY A 339 19.21 3.95 -21.60
C GLY A 339 17.83 4.23 -20.98
N PRO A 340 16.86 3.32 -21.18
CA PRO A 340 15.49 3.51 -20.72
C PRO A 340 15.37 3.36 -19.20
N ILE A 341 14.57 4.23 -18.56
CA ILE A 341 14.21 4.12 -17.14
C ILE A 341 12.72 3.79 -17.03
N LYS A 342 12.36 2.79 -16.22
CA LYS A 342 10.97 2.39 -15.98
C LYS A 342 10.14 3.58 -15.48
N GLY A 343 8.96 3.80 -16.08
CA GLY A 343 8.09 4.94 -15.77
C GLY A 343 8.39 6.21 -16.57
N TRP A 344 9.53 6.28 -17.25
CA TRP A 344 9.94 7.43 -18.07
C TRP A 344 10.04 7.04 -19.54
N ARG A 345 8.95 7.25 -20.29
CA ARG A 345 8.86 6.79 -21.66
C ARG A 345 9.39 7.83 -22.65
N GLN A 346 10.24 7.37 -23.57
CA GLN A 346 10.89 8.24 -24.56
C GLN A 346 9.89 8.83 -25.58
N ASP A 347 8.86 8.07 -25.96
CA ASP A 347 7.80 8.54 -26.86
C ASP A 347 7.03 9.73 -26.25
N VAL A 348 6.85 9.75 -24.94
CA VAL A 348 6.25 10.90 -24.24
C VAL A 348 7.14 12.13 -24.38
N PHE A 349 8.44 12.04 -24.13
CA PHE A 349 9.33 13.19 -24.28
C PHE A 349 9.43 13.71 -25.70
N LEU A 350 9.47 12.81 -26.69
CA LEU A 350 9.45 13.17 -28.10
C LEU A 350 8.17 13.90 -28.49
N PHE A 351 7.02 13.40 -28.02
CA PHE A 351 5.74 14.06 -28.24
C PHE A 351 5.68 15.45 -27.57
N GLN A 352 6.09 15.57 -26.31
CA GLN A 352 6.07 16.84 -25.58
C GLN A 352 7.01 17.87 -26.23
N LEU A 353 8.17 17.44 -26.74
CA LEU A 353 9.06 18.27 -27.55
C LEU A 353 8.41 18.67 -28.88
N ALA A 354 7.81 17.72 -29.59
CA ALA A 354 7.12 17.98 -30.86
C ALA A 354 6.00 19.00 -30.69
N TRP A 355 5.15 18.83 -29.68
CA TRP A 355 4.08 19.76 -29.37
C TRP A 355 4.60 21.14 -28.98
N SER A 356 5.66 21.19 -28.17
CA SER A 356 6.30 22.47 -27.80
C SER A 356 6.83 23.21 -29.02
N LEU A 357 7.41 22.50 -30.00
CA LEU A 357 7.89 23.10 -31.25
C LEU A 357 6.74 23.54 -32.17
N HIS A 358 5.68 22.74 -32.26
CA HIS A 358 4.47 23.09 -33.00
C HIS A 358 3.85 24.40 -32.45
N ALA A 359 3.74 24.52 -31.12
CA ALA A 359 3.24 25.73 -30.48
C ALA A 359 4.13 26.97 -30.71
N LEU A 360 5.40 26.80 -31.10
CA LEU A 360 6.32 27.87 -31.49
C LEU A 360 6.32 28.15 -33.00
N GLY A 361 5.54 27.41 -33.79
CA GLY A 361 5.50 27.51 -35.25
C GLY A 361 6.65 26.79 -35.97
N GLU A 362 7.41 25.93 -35.28
CA GLU A 362 8.54 25.19 -35.84
C GLU A 362 8.11 23.84 -36.47
N GLU A 363 7.18 23.90 -37.42
CA GLU A 363 6.45 22.73 -37.95
C GLU A 363 7.33 21.61 -38.48
N SER A 364 8.39 21.94 -39.23
CA SER A 364 9.30 20.94 -39.81
C SER A 364 10.03 20.12 -38.74
N ARG A 365 10.38 20.75 -37.61
CA ARG A 365 11.01 20.03 -36.48
C ARG A 365 9.95 19.29 -35.68
N ALA A 366 8.79 19.90 -35.46
CA ALA A 366 7.69 19.30 -34.73
C ALA A 366 7.24 17.97 -35.35
N ILE A 367 6.97 17.94 -36.66
CA ILE A 367 6.56 16.71 -37.35
C ILE A 367 7.62 15.61 -37.27
N GLY A 368 8.91 15.96 -37.34
CA GLY A 368 10.01 15.01 -37.23
C GLY A 368 10.03 14.30 -35.88
N TYR A 369 9.88 15.04 -34.78
CA TYR A 369 9.82 14.46 -33.44
C TYR A 369 8.52 13.69 -33.17
N ALA A 370 7.39 14.16 -33.71
CA ALA A 370 6.11 13.46 -33.59
C ALA A 370 6.15 12.09 -34.30
N LEU A 371 6.74 12.02 -35.50
CA LEU A 371 6.99 10.75 -36.20
C LEU A 371 7.93 9.83 -35.43
N GLN A 372 8.97 10.36 -34.78
CA GLN A 372 9.83 9.55 -33.90
C GLN A 372 9.05 8.96 -32.72
N ALA A 373 8.15 9.74 -32.10
CA ALA A 373 7.31 9.23 -31.02
C ALA A 373 6.42 8.06 -31.48
N THR A 374 5.83 8.14 -32.68
CA THR A 374 4.98 7.06 -33.23
C THR A 374 5.79 5.84 -33.67
N MET A 375 7.04 6.03 -34.12
CA MET A 375 7.95 4.90 -34.40
C MET A 375 8.33 4.14 -33.13
N ILE A 376 8.58 4.84 -32.02
CA ILE A 376 8.88 4.21 -30.71
C ILE A 376 7.64 3.54 -30.13
N ASN A 377 6.49 4.21 -30.21
CA ASN A 377 5.22 3.70 -29.71
C ASN A 377 4.11 3.93 -30.75
N PRO A 378 3.80 2.94 -31.61
CA PRO A 378 2.75 3.06 -32.62
C PRO A 378 1.35 3.31 -32.06
N LYS A 379 1.14 3.06 -30.75
CA LYS A 379 -0.14 3.30 -30.06
C LYS A 379 -0.26 4.70 -29.46
N HIS A 380 0.76 5.55 -29.56
CA HIS A 380 0.68 6.94 -29.08
C HIS A 380 -0.31 7.72 -29.98
N GLU A 381 -1.50 8.04 -29.46
CA GLU A 381 -2.59 8.66 -30.22
C GLU A 381 -2.29 10.13 -30.48
N GLU A 382 -1.88 10.85 -29.45
CA GLU A 382 -1.64 12.29 -29.49
C GLU A 382 -0.53 12.67 -30.49
N ALA A 383 0.51 11.84 -30.57
CA ALA A 383 1.58 12.01 -31.54
C ALA A 383 1.11 11.77 -32.99
N ARG A 384 0.23 10.79 -33.22
CA ARG A 384 -0.36 10.54 -34.54
C ARG A 384 -1.25 11.71 -34.95
N ASP A 385 -2.10 12.17 -34.04
CA ASP A 385 -3.00 13.30 -34.28
C ASP A 385 -2.22 14.58 -34.60
N LEU A 386 -1.11 14.82 -33.91
CA LEU A 386 -0.22 15.95 -34.21
C LEU A 386 0.39 15.84 -35.63
N VAL A 387 0.87 14.65 -36.03
CA VAL A 387 1.38 14.43 -37.40
C VAL A 387 0.31 14.75 -38.44
N TYR A 388 -0.92 14.26 -38.24
CA TYR A 388 -2.03 14.53 -39.14
C TYR A 388 -2.39 16.03 -39.19
N ALA A 389 -2.42 16.70 -38.03
CA ALA A 389 -2.75 18.11 -37.94
C ALA A 389 -1.75 18.98 -38.72
N ILE A 390 -0.45 18.75 -38.53
CA ILE A 390 0.61 19.50 -39.24
C ILE A 390 0.55 19.22 -40.75
N TRP A 391 0.35 17.96 -41.14
CA TRP A 391 0.31 17.59 -42.55
C TRP A 391 -0.91 18.19 -43.29
N MET A 392 -2.08 18.22 -42.64
CA MET A 392 -3.29 18.84 -43.19
C MET A 392 -3.18 20.36 -43.30
N GLN A 393 -2.50 21.03 -42.37
CA GLN A 393 -2.25 22.47 -42.45
C GLN A 393 -1.30 22.85 -43.60
N GLY A 394 -0.26 22.05 -43.84
CA GLY A 394 0.66 22.22 -44.97
C GLY A 394 0.05 21.89 -46.35
N SER A 395 -1.13 21.26 -46.39
CA SER A 395 -1.81 20.83 -47.61
C SER A 395 -2.88 21.82 -48.13
N LYS A 396 -3.06 22.99 -47.49
CA LYS A 396 -3.93 24.04 -48.04
C LYS A 396 -3.23 24.71 -49.23
N PRO A 397 -3.78 24.67 -50.46
CA PRO A 397 -3.22 25.44 -51.57
C PRO A 397 -3.32 26.93 -51.25
N GLY A 398 -2.22 27.67 -51.42
CA GLY A 398 -2.21 29.13 -51.35
C GLY A 398 -3.10 29.73 -52.45
N PRO A 399 -3.57 30.99 -52.32
CA PRO A 399 -4.39 31.62 -53.34
C PRO A 399 -3.62 31.64 -54.67
N ASP A 400 -4.25 31.04 -55.68
CA ASP A 400 -3.74 30.87 -57.04
C ASP A 400 -3.49 32.24 -57.70
N THR A 401 -2.26 32.73 -57.62
CA THR A 401 -1.78 33.89 -58.39
C THR A 401 -1.33 33.45 -59.77
N THR A 402 -2.23 32.88 -60.57
CA THR A 402 -2.00 32.66 -62.01
C THR A 402 -3.31 32.71 -62.81
N ARG A 403 -3.84 33.91 -63.05
CA ARG A 403 -4.60 34.23 -64.28
C ARG A 403 -4.35 35.67 -64.73
N SER A 404 -3.32 35.84 -65.54
CA SER A 404 -3.23 36.89 -66.54
C SER A 404 -3.54 36.28 -67.91
N HIS A 405 -4.68 36.66 -68.50
CA HIS A 405 -4.86 36.87 -69.94
C HIS A 405 -6.15 37.66 -70.16
#